data_AF-A0A9D2LVA5-F1
#
_entry.id   AF-A0A9D2LVA5-F1
#
_cell.length_a   1.000
_cell.length_b   1.000
_cell.length_c   1.000
_cell.angle_alpha   90.00
_cell.angle_beta   90.00
_cell.angle_gamma   90.00
#
_symmetry.space_group_name_H-M   'P 1'
#
loop_
_entity.id
_entity.type
_entity.pdbx_description
1 polymer ?
#
loop_
_entity_poly.entity_id
_entity_poly.type
_entity_poly.pdbx_seq_one_letter_code
_entity_poly.pdbx_strand_id
1 'polypeptide(L)'
;NENILKIGGAKKMSSYMGYYILAARAKAGDISGALESMKDYWGGMISLGATTFWEDFDVEWMNGAAPIDRLPREGETDIHGTKGSYCYKGFRHSLCHGWASGPVSWLSRYILGVEILKPGCKKLKIRPELGTLEWAEGVFPTPLGDVAVKVWKKDDGETAWEVNAPKEIEIING
;
A
#
# COMPACT_ATOMS: atom_id res chain seq x y z
N ASN A 1 1.05 -5.34 18.06
CA ASN A 1 1.51 -5.80 16.75
C ASN A 1 1.69 -7.33 16.73
N GLU A 2 2.64 -7.86 17.51
CA GLU A 2 3.00 -9.30 17.55
C GLU A 2 1.81 -10.25 17.71
N ASN A 3 0.86 -9.93 18.60
CA ASN A 3 -0.22 -10.86 18.96
C ASN A 3 -1.49 -10.72 18.09
N ILE A 4 -1.54 -9.78 17.15
CA ILE A 4 -2.78 -9.48 16.39
C ILE A 4 -2.47 -9.24 14.92
N LEU A 5 -1.76 -8.16 14.59
CA LEU A 5 -1.62 -7.70 13.20
C LEU A 5 -0.57 -8.47 12.40
N LYS A 6 0.42 -9.06 13.07
CA LYS A 6 1.44 -9.92 12.45
C LYS A 6 0.96 -11.33 12.14
N ILE A 7 -0.05 -11.82 12.89
CA ILE A 7 -0.47 -13.21 12.82
C ILE A 7 -1.17 -13.48 11.48
N GLY A 8 -0.64 -14.41 10.70
CA GLY A 8 -1.23 -14.82 9.43
C GLY A 8 -0.93 -13.90 8.24
N GLY A 9 -0.05 -12.89 8.41
CA GLY A 9 0.35 -11.99 7.33
C GLY A 9 -0.84 -11.21 6.77
N ALA A 10 -1.09 -11.33 5.47
CA ALA A 10 -2.19 -10.67 4.77
C ALA A 10 -3.56 -11.39 4.87
N LYS A 11 -3.61 -12.58 5.48
CA LYS A 11 -4.87 -13.34 5.61
C LYS A 11 -5.92 -12.55 6.38
N LYS A 12 -7.17 -12.57 5.89
CA LYS A 12 -8.32 -11.84 6.48
C LYS A 12 -8.14 -10.32 6.53
N MET A 13 -7.15 -9.75 5.84
CA MET A 13 -7.12 -8.32 5.61
C MET A 13 -8.33 -7.92 4.78
N SER A 14 -8.90 -6.77 5.11
CA SER A 14 -9.93 -6.15 4.29
C SER A 14 -9.28 -5.13 3.37
N SER A 15 -9.70 -5.13 2.11
CA SER A 15 -9.37 -4.14 1.08
C SER A 15 -9.64 -2.71 1.57
N TYR A 16 -10.81 -2.45 2.16
CA TYR A 16 -11.20 -1.18 2.76
C TYR A 16 -10.34 -0.81 3.97
N MET A 17 -10.12 -1.76 4.90
CA MET A 17 -9.34 -1.49 6.11
C MET A 17 -7.83 -1.54 5.88
N GLY A 18 -7.38 -1.93 4.69
CA GLY A 18 -5.98 -2.23 4.38
C GLY A 18 -5.04 -1.09 4.76
N TYR A 19 -5.39 0.16 4.41
CA TYR A 19 -4.63 1.34 4.82
C TYR A 19 -4.44 1.42 6.33
N TYR A 20 -5.53 1.27 7.10
CA TYR A 20 -5.49 1.40 8.56
C TYR A 20 -4.71 0.28 9.23
N ILE A 21 -4.80 -0.94 8.70
CA ILE A 21 -4.01 -2.10 9.16
C ILE A 21 -2.52 -1.82 8.96
N LEU A 22 -2.12 -1.43 7.75
CA LEU A 22 -0.73 -1.10 7.43
C LEU A 22 -0.23 0.09 8.26
N ALA A 23 -1.05 1.13 8.43
CA ALA A 23 -0.72 2.30 9.24
C ALA A 23 -0.55 1.96 10.73
N ALA A 24 -1.36 1.03 11.27
CA ALA A 24 -1.23 0.57 12.63
C ALA A 24 0.06 -0.23 12.86
N ARG A 25 0.45 -1.07 11.88
CA ARG A 25 1.74 -1.79 11.91
C ARG A 25 2.93 -0.82 11.86
N ALA A 26 2.88 0.13 10.94
CA ALA A 26 3.90 1.19 10.83
C ALA A 26 4.08 1.98 12.12
N LYS A 27 2.96 2.40 12.75
CA LYS A 27 2.99 3.09 14.05
C LYS A 27 3.54 2.23 15.20
N ALA A 28 3.52 0.91 15.05
CA ALA A 28 4.14 -0.02 15.98
C ALA A 28 5.61 -0.35 15.64
N GLY A 29 6.22 0.38 14.70
CA GLY A 29 7.61 0.19 14.27
C GLY A 29 7.81 -0.94 13.25
N ASP A 30 6.73 -1.50 12.69
CA ASP A 30 6.77 -2.64 11.77
C ASP A 30 6.51 -2.24 10.32
N ILE A 31 7.39 -1.40 9.78
CA ILE A 31 7.36 -0.95 8.38
C ILE A 31 7.61 -2.13 7.43
N SER A 32 8.61 -2.96 7.74
CA SER A 32 8.96 -4.13 6.93
C SER A 32 7.79 -5.12 6.79
N GLY A 33 7.13 -5.47 7.89
CA GLY A 33 5.99 -6.38 7.83
C GLY A 33 4.74 -5.75 7.19
N ALA A 34 4.59 -4.43 7.24
CA ALA A 34 3.56 -3.73 6.47
C ALA A 34 3.85 -3.83 4.96
N LEU A 35 5.09 -3.65 4.52
CA LEU A 35 5.50 -3.85 3.12
C LEU A 35 5.28 -5.29 2.65
N GLU A 36 5.60 -6.27 3.49
CA GLU A 36 5.34 -7.69 3.17
C GLU A 36 3.84 -7.96 3.01
N SER A 37 3.02 -7.48 3.96
CA SER A 37 1.55 -7.60 3.87
C SER A 37 1.01 -6.92 2.61
N MET A 38 1.63 -5.81 2.20
CA MET A 38 1.29 -5.11 0.97
C MET A 38 1.60 -5.94 -0.28
N LYS A 39 2.79 -6.54 -0.33
CA LYS A 39 3.22 -7.44 -1.42
C LYS A 39 2.34 -8.68 -1.52
N ASP A 40 1.97 -9.28 -0.39
CA ASP A 40 1.10 -10.46 -0.39
C ASP A 40 -0.32 -10.11 -0.85
N TYR A 41 -0.93 -9.09 -0.27
CA TYR A 41 -2.34 -8.78 -0.53
C TYR A 41 -2.56 -8.14 -1.91
N TRP A 42 -1.91 -7.00 -2.18
CA TRP A 42 -2.08 -6.30 -3.46
C TRP A 42 -1.22 -6.90 -4.57
N GLY A 43 -0.06 -7.47 -4.26
CA GLY A 43 0.68 -8.28 -5.23
C GLY A 43 -0.08 -9.55 -5.60
N GLY A 44 -0.86 -10.12 -4.68
CA GLY A 44 -1.82 -11.19 -4.98
C GLY A 44 -2.86 -10.78 -6.03
N MET A 45 -3.47 -9.60 -5.90
CA MET A 45 -4.37 -9.05 -6.93
C MET A 45 -3.65 -8.93 -8.29
N ILE A 46 -2.45 -8.34 -8.30
CA ILE A 46 -1.65 -8.18 -9.54
C ILE A 46 -1.32 -9.54 -10.17
N SER A 47 -0.93 -10.52 -9.35
CA SER A 47 -0.62 -11.88 -9.83
C SER A 47 -1.81 -12.59 -10.49
N LEU A 48 -3.03 -12.13 -10.21
CA LEU A 48 -4.26 -12.59 -10.82
C LEU A 48 -4.78 -11.64 -11.92
N GLY A 49 -3.95 -10.74 -12.43
CA GLY A 49 -4.26 -9.89 -13.57
C GLY A 49 -4.91 -8.55 -13.21
N ALA A 50 -4.90 -8.13 -11.94
CA ALA A 50 -5.43 -6.83 -11.56
C ALA A 50 -4.64 -5.67 -12.17
N THR A 51 -5.34 -4.76 -12.85
CA THR A 51 -4.81 -3.44 -13.27
C THR A 51 -5.39 -2.28 -12.46
N THR A 52 -6.31 -2.59 -11.54
CA THR A 52 -7.03 -1.68 -10.64
C THR A 52 -7.20 -2.34 -9.28
N PHE A 53 -7.52 -1.56 -8.24
CA PHE A 53 -7.74 -2.11 -6.90
C PHE A 53 -9.10 -2.81 -6.80
N TRP A 54 -9.14 -4.04 -6.28
CA TRP A 54 -10.38 -4.81 -6.16
C TRP A 54 -11.15 -4.47 -4.88
N GLU A 55 -12.47 -4.50 -4.97
CA GLU A 55 -13.38 -4.15 -3.88
C GLU A 55 -13.28 -5.10 -2.69
N ASP A 56 -13.15 -6.39 -2.92
CA ASP A 56 -13.03 -7.45 -1.90
C ASP A 56 -12.00 -8.47 -2.37
N PHE A 57 -11.19 -8.97 -1.43
CA PHE A 57 -10.15 -9.94 -1.72
C PHE A 57 -9.69 -10.65 -0.44
N ASP A 58 -9.38 -11.93 -0.57
CA ASP A 58 -8.62 -12.68 0.42
C ASP A 58 -7.52 -13.44 -0.30
N VAL A 59 -6.31 -13.41 0.26
CA VAL A 59 -5.14 -14.10 -0.31
C VAL A 59 -5.36 -15.62 -0.45
N GLU A 60 -6.23 -16.21 0.37
CA GLU A 60 -6.55 -17.64 0.26
C GLU A 60 -7.35 -17.97 -1.01
N TRP A 61 -7.99 -16.98 -1.62
CA TRP A 61 -8.74 -17.15 -2.86
C TRP A 61 -7.86 -17.36 -4.08
N MET A 62 -6.57 -17.04 -3.99
CA MET A 62 -5.59 -17.25 -5.04
C MET A 62 -5.35 -18.73 -5.35
N ASN A 63 -5.60 -19.62 -4.37
CA ASN A 63 -5.35 -21.04 -4.51
C ASN A 63 -6.23 -21.66 -5.61
N GLY A 64 -5.60 -22.02 -6.72
CA GLY A 64 -6.27 -22.61 -7.89
C GLY A 64 -7.12 -21.62 -8.69
N ALA A 65 -7.00 -20.31 -8.45
CA ALA A 65 -7.72 -19.30 -9.21
C ALA A 65 -7.08 -19.05 -10.58
N ALA A 66 -7.91 -18.84 -11.60
CA ALA A 66 -7.48 -18.26 -12.86
C ALA A 66 -7.32 -16.73 -12.71
N PRO A 67 -6.34 -16.11 -13.39
CA PRO A 67 -6.27 -14.67 -13.50
C PRO A 67 -7.45 -14.13 -14.31
N ILE A 68 -7.85 -12.88 -14.05
CA ILE A 68 -9.04 -12.25 -14.66
C ILE A 68 -8.83 -11.82 -16.12
N ASP A 69 -7.60 -11.89 -16.63
CA ASP A 69 -7.24 -11.51 -17.99
C ASP A 69 -7.50 -12.63 -19.03
N ARG A 70 -8.04 -13.77 -18.59
CA ARG A 70 -8.51 -14.87 -19.44
C ARG A 70 -9.62 -15.65 -18.75
N LEU A 71 -10.31 -16.48 -19.53
CA LEU A 71 -11.26 -17.45 -18.96
C LEU A 71 -10.52 -18.54 -18.17
N PRO A 72 -11.13 -19.08 -17.09
CA PRO A 72 -10.61 -20.23 -16.37
C PRO A 72 -10.55 -21.48 -17.26
N ARG A 73 -9.50 -22.29 -17.07
CA ARG A 73 -9.37 -23.63 -17.65
C ARG A 73 -10.05 -24.65 -16.74
N GLU A 74 -10.21 -25.87 -17.23
CA GLU A 74 -10.72 -26.98 -16.43
C GLU A 74 -9.86 -27.15 -15.15
N GLY A 75 -10.54 -27.22 -14.00
CA GLY A 75 -9.90 -27.31 -12.69
C GLY A 75 -9.49 -25.97 -12.05
N GLU A 76 -9.51 -24.86 -12.81
CA GLU A 76 -9.28 -23.53 -12.25
C GLU A 76 -10.57 -22.88 -11.76
N THR A 77 -10.43 -21.99 -10.79
CA THR A 77 -11.54 -21.25 -10.21
C THR A 77 -11.65 -19.86 -10.83
N ASP A 78 -12.84 -19.46 -11.28
CA ASP A 78 -13.13 -18.06 -11.61
C ASP A 78 -13.17 -17.24 -10.32
N ILE A 79 -12.11 -16.49 -10.03
CA ILE A 79 -12.06 -15.69 -8.80
C ILE A 79 -13.17 -14.65 -8.76
N HIS A 80 -13.56 -14.09 -9.91
CA HIS A 80 -14.61 -13.08 -9.97
C HIS A 80 -15.98 -13.72 -9.76
N GLY A 81 -16.26 -14.78 -10.51
CA GLY A 81 -17.57 -15.42 -10.51
C GLY A 81 -17.89 -16.26 -9.26
N THR A 82 -16.88 -16.72 -8.51
CA THR A 82 -17.10 -17.74 -7.46
C THR A 82 -16.64 -17.34 -6.06
N LYS A 83 -15.75 -16.35 -5.93
CA LYS A 83 -15.29 -15.85 -4.63
C LYS A 83 -16.08 -14.61 -4.22
N GLY A 84 -15.72 -14.03 -3.07
CA GLY A 84 -16.47 -12.96 -2.43
C GLY A 84 -17.23 -13.43 -1.20
N SER A 85 -17.22 -12.60 -0.17
CA SER A 85 -17.95 -12.85 1.08
C SER A 85 -19.22 -12.00 1.16
N TYR A 86 -20.15 -12.38 2.04
CA TYR A 86 -21.35 -11.57 2.34
C TYR A 86 -22.17 -11.17 1.09
N CYS A 87 -22.19 -9.87 0.74
CA CYS A 87 -22.91 -9.32 -0.40
C CYS A 87 -22.15 -9.44 -1.74
N TYR A 88 -20.86 -9.80 -1.71
CA TYR A 88 -19.97 -9.86 -2.87
C TYR A 88 -19.99 -11.19 -3.64
N LYS A 89 -21.06 -11.98 -3.49
CA LYS A 89 -21.16 -13.31 -4.12
C LYS A 89 -21.49 -13.21 -5.60
N GLY A 90 -20.86 -14.07 -6.40
CA GLY A 90 -20.98 -14.02 -7.86
C GLY A 90 -20.21 -12.82 -8.42
N PHE A 91 -20.62 -12.34 -9.60
CA PHE A 91 -20.04 -11.17 -10.26
C PHE A 91 -20.46 -9.82 -9.64
N ARG A 92 -20.56 -9.76 -8.30
CA ARG A 92 -21.06 -8.57 -7.58
C ARG A 92 -19.95 -7.70 -7.01
N HIS A 93 -18.72 -8.19 -6.91
CA HIS A 93 -17.60 -7.35 -6.47
C HIS A 93 -17.08 -6.49 -7.62
N SER A 94 -16.83 -5.23 -7.34
CA SER A 94 -16.13 -4.35 -8.28
C SER A 94 -14.65 -4.73 -8.34
N LEU A 95 -14.12 -4.90 -9.55
CA LEU A 95 -12.68 -5.06 -9.78
C LEU A 95 -11.95 -3.70 -9.89
N CYS A 96 -12.65 -2.58 -9.64
CA CYS A 96 -12.07 -1.25 -9.62
C CYS A 96 -12.75 -0.39 -8.55
N HIS A 97 -12.20 -0.42 -7.34
CA HIS A 97 -12.79 0.24 -6.18
C HIS A 97 -11.75 1.07 -5.41
N GLY A 98 -11.93 2.39 -5.42
CA GLY A 98 -10.97 3.35 -4.86
C GLY A 98 -10.70 3.17 -3.37
N TRP A 99 -11.60 2.56 -2.60
CA TRP A 99 -11.36 2.32 -1.18
C TRP A 99 -10.19 1.37 -0.87
N ALA A 100 -9.73 0.64 -1.88
CA ALA A 100 -8.69 -0.38 -1.77
C ALA A 100 -7.33 0.19 -2.21
N SER A 101 -7.28 1.47 -2.59
CA SER A 101 -6.06 2.18 -2.97
C SER A 101 -5.20 2.62 -1.78
N GLY A 102 -5.46 2.07 -0.58
CA GLY A 102 -4.71 2.33 0.64
C GLY A 102 -3.17 2.31 0.51
N PRO A 103 -2.57 1.40 -0.29
CA PRO A 103 -1.13 1.38 -0.51
C PRO A 103 -0.55 2.71 -1.01
N VAL A 104 -1.25 3.41 -1.89
CA VAL A 104 -0.76 4.67 -2.49
C VAL A 104 -0.54 5.74 -1.41
N SER A 105 -1.55 5.94 -0.57
CA SER A 105 -1.48 6.88 0.55
C SER A 105 -0.47 6.41 1.61
N TRP A 106 -0.38 5.11 1.86
CA TRP A 106 0.54 4.55 2.85
C TRP A 106 2.00 4.73 2.42
N LEU A 107 2.35 4.42 1.17
CA LEU A 107 3.71 4.60 0.63
C LEU A 107 4.13 6.08 0.70
N SER A 108 3.24 7.00 0.34
CA SER A 108 3.51 8.45 0.42
C SER A 108 3.76 8.92 1.86
N ARG A 109 2.98 8.41 2.82
CA ARG A 109 3.08 8.81 4.23
C ARG A 109 4.25 8.17 4.96
N TYR A 110 4.49 6.88 4.74
CA TYR A 110 5.40 6.08 5.57
C TYR A 110 6.73 5.77 4.88
N ILE A 111 6.74 5.53 3.57
CA ILE A 111 7.99 5.27 2.83
C ILE A 111 8.66 6.58 2.43
N LEU A 112 7.94 7.47 1.73
CA LEU A 112 8.45 8.82 1.45
C LEU A 112 8.45 9.72 2.70
N GLY A 113 7.70 9.32 3.73
CA GLY A 113 7.74 9.98 5.04
C GLY A 113 7.03 11.33 5.09
N VAL A 114 6.08 11.61 4.19
CA VAL A 114 5.42 12.92 4.10
C VAL A 114 4.30 13.02 5.13
N GLU A 115 4.47 13.94 6.08
CA GLU A 115 3.47 14.26 7.09
C GLU A 115 3.10 15.74 7.07
N ILE A 116 1.80 16.03 6.92
CA ILE A 116 1.27 17.40 6.94
C ILE A 116 1.17 17.88 8.39
N LEU A 117 1.93 18.92 8.74
CA LEU A 117 1.94 19.52 10.09
C LEU A 117 1.07 20.78 10.18
N LYS A 118 0.83 21.48 9.07
CA LYS A 118 -0.09 22.63 9.01
C LYS A 118 -1.05 22.52 7.83
N PRO A 119 -2.32 22.98 7.98
CA PRO A 119 -3.30 22.98 6.89
C PRO A 119 -2.78 23.63 5.61
N GLY A 120 -3.22 23.10 4.46
CA GLY A 120 -2.80 23.57 3.15
C GLY A 120 -1.34 23.26 2.81
N CYS A 121 -0.73 22.28 3.49
CA CYS A 121 0.66 21.86 3.29
C CYS A 121 1.69 22.97 3.53
N LYS A 122 1.36 24.00 4.33
CA LYS A 122 2.28 25.12 4.65
C LYS A 122 3.50 24.68 5.46
N LYS A 123 3.39 23.53 6.14
CA LYS A 123 4.49 22.91 6.89
C LYS A 123 4.36 21.40 6.77
N LEU A 124 5.44 20.75 6.34
CA LEU A 124 5.54 19.31 6.21
C LEU A 124 6.71 18.79 7.05
N LYS A 125 6.54 17.61 7.64
CA LYS A 125 7.64 16.79 8.12
C LYS A 125 7.97 15.76 7.05
N ILE A 126 9.25 15.58 6.77
CA ILE A 126 9.76 14.54 5.88
C ILE A 126 10.66 13.63 6.69
N ARG A 127 10.22 12.37 6.88
CA ARG A 127 11.00 11.33 7.56
C ARG A 127 10.81 9.99 6.85
N PRO A 128 11.60 9.71 5.82
CA PRO A 128 11.49 8.47 5.07
C PRO A 128 11.85 7.24 5.91
N GLU A 129 11.15 6.13 5.70
CA GLU A 129 11.43 4.84 6.36
C GLU A 129 11.38 3.71 5.32
N LEU A 130 12.54 3.24 4.85
CA LEU A 130 12.61 2.27 3.74
C LEU A 130 12.21 0.84 4.14
N GLY A 131 12.33 0.46 5.42
CA GLY A 131 12.15 -0.92 5.85
C GLY A 131 13.03 -1.89 5.05
N THR A 132 12.40 -2.77 4.26
CA THR A 132 13.09 -3.74 3.38
C THR A 132 13.44 -3.21 2.00
N LEU A 133 13.05 -1.98 1.64
CA LEU A 133 13.37 -1.38 0.34
C LEU A 133 14.81 -0.85 0.31
N GLU A 134 15.44 -0.87 -0.86
CA GLU A 134 16.76 -0.26 -1.06
C GLU A 134 16.67 1.23 -1.42
N TRP A 135 15.61 1.62 -2.10
CA TRP A 135 15.34 3.01 -2.45
C TRP A 135 13.85 3.21 -2.71
N ALA A 136 13.41 4.47 -2.68
CA ALA A 136 12.11 4.91 -3.14
C ALA A 136 12.19 6.36 -3.64
N GLU A 137 11.38 6.69 -4.64
CA GLU A 137 11.25 8.04 -5.16
C GLU A 137 9.78 8.33 -5.45
N GLY A 138 9.34 9.55 -5.19
CA GLY A 138 8.01 9.98 -5.57
C GLY A 138 7.77 11.47 -5.38
N VAL A 139 6.62 11.92 -5.88
CA VAL A 139 6.16 13.30 -5.81
C VAL A 139 4.86 13.34 -5.01
N PHE A 140 4.83 14.19 -3.99
CA PHE A 140 3.63 14.50 -3.22
C PHE A 140 3.08 15.86 -3.70
N PRO A 141 1.97 15.87 -4.46
CA PRO A 141 1.40 17.11 -4.95
C PRO A 141 0.76 17.90 -3.81
N THR A 142 1.01 19.21 -3.74
CA THR A 142 0.41 20.10 -2.75
C THR A 142 -0.24 21.32 -3.43
N PRO A 143 -1.13 22.06 -2.72
CA PRO A 143 -1.68 23.30 -3.25
C PRO A 143 -0.63 24.39 -3.55
N LEU A 144 0.58 24.27 -3.02
CA LEU A 144 1.67 25.23 -3.21
C LEU A 144 2.71 24.77 -4.24
N GLY A 145 2.50 23.60 -4.86
CA GLY A 145 3.42 22.96 -5.79
C GLY A 145 3.88 21.59 -5.31
N ASP A 146 4.64 20.91 -6.15
CA ASP A 146 5.06 19.53 -5.95
C ASP A 146 6.21 19.42 -4.95
N VAL A 147 6.12 18.43 -4.06
CA VAL A 147 7.23 18.04 -3.16
C VAL A 147 7.80 16.72 -3.63
N ALA A 148 8.97 16.74 -4.23
CA ALA A 148 9.67 15.54 -4.69
C ALA A 148 10.59 15.01 -3.58
N VAL A 149 10.51 13.71 -3.30
CA VAL A 149 11.33 13.02 -2.30
C VAL A 149 12.04 11.84 -2.96
N LYS A 150 13.35 11.78 -2.77
CA LYS A 150 14.20 10.62 -3.12
C LYS A 150 14.82 10.09 -1.84
N VAL A 151 14.76 8.79 -1.62
CA VAL A 151 15.34 8.13 -0.45
C VAL A 151 16.05 6.83 -0.87
N TRP A 152 17.22 6.56 -0.30
CA TRP A 152 18.01 5.36 -0.59
C TRP A 152 18.83 4.92 0.63
N LYS A 153 19.18 3.63 0.67
CA LYS A 153 20.16 3.10 1.61
C LYS A 153 21.58 3.42 1.13
N LYS A 154 22.42 3.89 2.04
CA LYS A 154 23.86 4.06 1.85
C LYS A 154 24.58 2.73 2.09
N ASP A 155 25.84 2.65 1.66
CA ASP A 155 26.69 1.46 1.84
C ASP A 155 26.92 1.09 3.32
N ASP A 156 26.83 2.09 4.22
CA ASP A 156 26.90 1.94 5.67
C ASP A 156 25.59 1.43 6.31
N GLY A 157 24.53 1.23 5.51
CA GLY A 157 23.21 0.81 5.95
C GLY A 157 22.31 1.96 6.45
N GLU A 158 22.81 3.19 6.55
CA GLU A 158 22.00 4.34 6.91
C GLU A 158 21.08 4.77 5.76
N THR A 159 19.95 5.37 6.11
CA THR A 159 19.02 5.94 5.12
C THR A 159 19.40 7.39 4.82
N ALA A 160 19.62 7.70 3.54
CA ALA A 160 19.79 9.07 3.05
C ALA A 160 18.56 9.49 2.23
N TRP A 161 18.26 10.79 2.20
CA TRP A 161 17.20 11.33 1.37
C TRP A 161 17.43 12.77 0.95
N GLU A 162 16.76 13.15 -0.13
CA GLU A 162 16.70 14.50 -0.69
C GLU A 162 15.24 14.92 -0.84
N VAL A 163 14.96 16.21 -0.59
CA VAL A 163 13.64 16.81 -0.77
C VAL A 163 13.76 18.07 -1.61
N ASN A 164 13.00 18.14 -2.68
CA ASN A 164 12.79 19.37 -3.45
C ASN A 164 11.36 19.85 -3.24
N ALA A 165 11.19 21.08 -2.73
CA ALA A 165 9.90 21.66 -2.40
C ALA A 165 9.85 23.16 -2.72
N PRO A 166 8.67 23.72 -3.03
CA PRO A 166 8.45 25.16 -3.10
C PRO A 166 8.92 25.89 -1.83
N LYS A 167 9.47 27.09 -1.98
CA LYS A 167 10.02 27.90 -0.87
C LYS A 167 8.96 28.30 0.15
N GLU A 168 7.70 28.28 -0.25
CA GLU A 168 6.51 28.58 0.54
C GLU A 168 6.18 27.47 1.55
N ILE A 169 6.74 26.27 1.37
CA ILE A 169 6.53 25.12 2.25
C ILE A 169 7.68 25.02 3.26
N GLU A 170 7.35 25.12 4.55
CA GLU A 170 8.31 24.86 5.63
C GLU A 170 8.55 23.34 5.76
N ILE A 171 9.76 22.87 5.42
CA ILE A 171 10.16 21.46 5.57
C ILE A 171 10.89 21.25 6.90
N ILE A 172 10.43 20.28 7.68
CA ILE A 172 11.09 19.77 8.87
C ILE A 172 11.65 18.37 8.57
N ASN A 173 12.97 18.22 8.64
CA ASN A 173 13.63 16.93 8.59
C ASN A 173 13.43 16.22 9.94
N GLY A 174 12.93 14.98 9.89
CA GLY A 174 12.44 14.25 11.06
C GLY A 174 13.28 13.08 11.52
#